data_AF-A0A967HN88-F1
#
_entry.id   AF-A0A967HN88-F1
#
_cell.length_a   1.000
_cell.length_b   1.000
_cell.length_c   1.000
_cell.angle_alpha   90.00
_cell.angle_beta   90.00
_cell.angle_gamma   90.00
#
_symmetry.space_group_name_H-M   'P 1'
#
loop_
_entity.id
_entity.type
_entity.pdbx_description
1 polymer ?
#
loop_
_entity_poly.entity_id
_entity_poly.type
_entity_poly.pdbx_seq_one_letter_code
_entity_poly.pdbx_strand_id
1 'polypeptide(L)'
;GSLLVISNALDSSNVNDWRRPIRPAFTEAEIEAVRAWVEDGGALLLIADHMPFPGAAAGLAAAFGVTFNDGFAFDPDRVALPK
;
A
#
# COMPACT_ATOMS: atom_id res chain seq x y z
N GLY A 1 -1.35 22.14 8.04
CA GLY A 1 -0.36 21.18 7.53
C GLY A 1 -0.67 20.88 6.07
N SER A 2 0.33 20.42 5.33
CA SER A 2 0.18 19.94 3.95
C SER A 2 -0.26 18.47 3.96
N LEU A 3 -0.99 18.04 2.92
CA LEU A 3 -1.45 16.65 2.75
C LEU A 3 -0.69 16.00 1.59
N LEU A 4 -0.09 14.84 1.84
CA LEU A 4 0.44 13.94 0.82
C LEU A 4 -0.57 12.82 0.58
N VAL A 5 -0.99 12.65 -0.67
CA VAL A 5 -1.87 11.55 -1.09
C VAL A 5 -1.04 10.60 -1.95
N ILE A 6 -0.96 9.34 -1.53
CA ILE A 6 -0.36 8.28 -2.32
C ILE A 6 -1.42 7.22 -2.57
N SER A 7 -1.71 6.95 -3.85
CA SER A 7 -2.71 5.99 -4.26
C SER A 7 -2.07 4.90 -5.10
N ASN A 8 -2.26 3.64 -4.69
CA ASN A 8 -1.94 2.47 -5.49
C ASN A 8 -0.49 2.46 -6.01
N ALA A 9 0.46 2.82 -5.14
CA ALA A 9 1.88 2.79 -5.46
C ALA A 9 2.36 1.35 -5.72
N LEU A 10 3.26 1.19 -6.69
CA LEU A 10 3.83 -0.08 -7.11
C LEU A 10 5.31 0.04 -7.43
N ASP A 11 6.02 -1.08 -7.29
CA ASP A 11 7.29 -1.25 -7.96
C ASP A 11 7.11 -1.32 -9.49
N SER A 12 8.12 -0.83 -10.20
CA SER A 12 8.16 -0.83 -11.67
C SER A 12 7.91 -2.22 -12.30
N SER A 13 8.36 -3.30 -11.65
CA SER A 13 8.14 -4.67 -12.14
C SER A 13 6.68 -5.12 -12.03
N ASN A 14 5.88 -4.48 -11.17
CA ASN A 14 4.47 -4.79 -10.97
C ASN A 14 3.51 -3.84 -11.68
N VAL A 15 3.98 -2.84 -12.46
CA VAL A 15 3.06 -1.90 -13.14
C VAL A 15 2.13 -2.62 -14.14
N ASN A 16 2.65 -3.61 -14.87
CA ASN A 16 1.90 -4.38 -15.88
C ASN A 16 1.81 -5.88 -15.57
N ASP A 17 2.37 -6.34 -14.45
CA ASP A 17 2.36 -7.76 -14.05
C ASP A 17 2.15 -7.89 -12.54
N TRP A 18 0.91 -8.20 -12.13
CA TRP A 18 0.50 -8.30 -10.72
C TRP A 18 0.77 -9.67 -10.11
N ARG A 19 1.79 -10.37 -10.62
CA ARG A 19 2.24 -11.66 -10.10
C ARG A 19 3.24 -11.49 -8.98
N ARG A 20 3.25 -12.48 -8.08
CA ARG A 20 4.25 -12.59 -7.01
C ARG A 20 5.66 -12.85 -7.60
N PRO A 21 6.73 -12.42 -6.90
CA PRO A 21 6.72 -11.68 -5.63
C PRO A 21 6.33 -10.21 -5.82
N ILE A 22 5.64 -9.63 -4.83
CA ILE A 22 5.32 -8.20 -4.82
C ILE A 22 6.50 -7.46 -4.21
N ARG A 23 7.08 -6.53 -4.97
CA ARG A 23 8.22 -5.73 -4.51
C ARG A 23 7.75 -4.43 -3.85
N PRO A 24 8.51 -3.89 -2.88
CA PRO A 24 8.17 -2.62 -2.24
C PRO A 24 8.12 -1.48 -3.26
N ALA A 25 7.10 -0.63 -3.16
CA ALA A 25 7.00 0.59 -3.96
C ALA A 25 7.93 1.72 -3.46
N PHE A 26 8.41 1.60 -2.22
CA PHE A 26 9.23 2.60 -1.56
C PHE A 26 10.49 1.96 -0.98
N THR A 27 11.58 2.70 -1.07
CA THR A 27 12.81 2.43 -0.35
C THR A 27 12.66 2.79 1.14
N GLU A 28 13.55 2.27 1.98
CA GLU A 28 13.59 2.61 3.40
C GLU A 28 13.80 4.13 3.63
N ALA A 29 14.61 4.77 2.78
CA ALA A 29 14.87 6.20 2.85
C ALA A 29 13.62 7.04 2.53
N GLU A 30 12.83 6.64 1.54
CA GLU A 30 11.56 7.30 1.21
C GLU A 30 10.53 7.12 2.34
N ILE A 31 10.46 5.94 2.93
CA ILE A 31 9.59 5.66 4.07
C ILE A 31 9.95 6.56 5.25
N GLU A 32 11.23 6.65 5.61
CA GLU A 32 11.68 7.49 6.73
C GLU A 32 11.46 8.98 6.43
N ALA A 33 11.65 9.42 5.18
CA ALA A 33 11.37 10.80 4.79
C ALA A 33 9.89 11.16 4.98
N VAL A 34 8.97 10.29 4.55
CA VAL A 34 7.53 10.50 4.75
C VAL A 34 7.17 10.44 6.24
N ARG A 35 7.73 9.49 6.99
CA ARG A 35 7.51 9.37 8.43
C ARG A 35 7.93 10.63 9.19
N ALA A 36 9.16 11.09 8.99
CA ALA A 36 9.69 12.29 9.62
C ALA A 36 8.87 13.54 9.25
N TRP A 37 8.45 13.66 7.99
CA TRP A 37 7.61 14.77 7.55
C TRP A 37 6.21 14.76 8.20
N VAL A 38 5.59 13.58 8.39
CA VAL A 38 4.32 13.46 9.14
C VAL A 38 4.52 13.82 10.62
N GLU A 39 5.62 13.39 11.24
CA GLU A 39 5.96 13.72 12.63
C GLU A 39 6.18 15.23 12.85
N ASP A 40 6.64 15.96 11.82
CA ASP A 40 6.79 17.42 11.82
C ASP A 40 5.47 18.17 11.50
N GLY A 41 4.33 17.46 11.42
CA GLY A 41 3.00 18.06 11.25
C GLY A 41 2.41 17.98 9.84
N GLY A 42 3.03 17.18 8.96
CA GLY A 42 2.41 16.73 7.71
C GLY A 42 1.28 15.72 7.93
N ALA A 43 0.47 15.48 6.90
CA ALA A 43 -0.57 14.46 6.93
C ALA A 43 -0.44 13.52 5.71
N LEU A 44 -0.58 12.21 5.93
CA LEU A 44 -0.53 11.19 4.88
C LEU A 44 -1.91 10.54 4.69
N LEU A 45 -2.39 10.51 3.44
CA LEU A 45 -3.46 9.63 3.00
C LEU A 45 -2.86 8.56 2.08
N LEU A 46 -2.72 7.34 2.61
CA LEU A 46 -2.20 6.18 1.89
C LEU A 46 -3.37 5.27 1.47
N ILE A 47 -3.55 5.08 0.17
CA ILE A 47 -4.62 4.27 -0.42
C ILE A 47 -4.00 3.05 -1.11
N ALA A 48 -4.50 1.87 -0.77
CA ALA A 48 -4.19 0.62 -1.43
C ALA A 48 -5.50 -0.13 -1.72
N ASP A 49 -5.70 -0.51 -2.98
CA ASP A 49 -6.80 -1.39 -3.41
C ASP A 49 -6.49 -2.85 -3.04
N HIS A 50 -6.80 -3.81 -3.90
CA HIS A 50 -6.43 -5.21 -3.74
C HIS A 50 -4.95 -5.49 -4.05
N MET A 51 -4.49 -6.73 -3.85
CA MET A 51 -3.17 -7.18 -4.30
C MET A 51 -2.88 -6.75 -5.76
N PRO A 52 -1.77 -6.06 -6.08
CA PRO A 52 -0.51 -6.07 -5.32
C PRO A 52 -0.24 -4.80 -4.49
N PHE A 53 -1.14 -3.82 -4.49
CA PHE A 53 -0.89 -2.51 -3.88
C PHE A 53 -0.62 -2.57 -2.37
N PRO A 54 -1.35 -3.36 -1.56
CA PRO A 54 -1.07 -3.45 -0.13
C PRO A 54 0.30 -4.09 0.15
N GLY A 55 0.70 -5.10 -0.63
CA GLY A 55 2.03 -5.69 -0.54
C GLY A 55 3.15 -4.70 -0.87
N ALA A 56 2.98 -3.90 -1.92
CA ALA A 56 3.98 -2.91 -2.34
C ALA A 56 4.09 -1.74 -1.35
N ALA A 57 2.98 -1.33 -0.73
CA ALA A 57 2.94 -0.24 0.25
C ALA A 57 3.14 -0.69 1.71
N ALA A 58 3.34 -1.99 1.97
CA ALA A 58 3.38 -2.56 3.31
C ALA A 58 4.41 -1.90 4.24
N GLY A 59 5.60 -1.58 3.72
CA GLY A 59 6.65 -0.92 4.50
C GLY A 59 6.25 0.47 5.00
N LEU A 60 5.60 1.28 4.14
CA LEU A 60 5.14 2.61 4.52
C LEU A 60 3.99 2.53 5.54
N ALA A 61 3.05 1.61 5.36
CA ALA A 61 1.97 1.39 6.33
C ALA A 61 2.52 0.93 7.70
N ALA A 62 3.49 0.01 7.70
CA ALA A 62 4.10 -0.51 8.91
C ALA A 62 4.86 0.55 9.71
N ALA A 63 5.45 1.55 9.05
CA ALA A 63 6.11 2.69 9.70
C ALA A 63 5.14 3.52 10.57
N PHE A 64 3.83 3.41 10.32
CA PHE A 64 2.76 4.03 11.12
C PHE A 64 1.96 3.01 11.96
N GLY A 65 2.49 1.80 12.16
CA GLY A 65 1.86 0.77 12.99
C GLY A 65 0.63 0.10 12.34
N VAL A 66 0.44 0.25 11.02
CA VAL A 66 -0.66 -0.38 10.28
C VAL A 66 -0.13 -1.58 9.51
N THR A 67 -0.80 -2.73 9.64
CA THR A 67 -0.48 -3.92 8.84
C THR A 67 -1.51 -4.10 7.73
N PHE A 68 -1.04 -4.20 6.49
CA PHE A 68 -1.88 -4.53 5.35
C PHE A 68 -1.97 -6.04 5.11
N ASN A 69 -3.14 -6.46 4.60
CA ASN A 69 -3.33 -7.76 4.01
C ASN A 69 -3.21 -7.64 2.49
N ASP A 70 -2.20 -8.29 1.90
CA ASP A 70 -1.99 -8.33 0.45
C ASP A 70 -2.90 -9.38 -0.21
N GLY A 71 -4.17 -9.03 -0.38
CA GLY A 71 -5.20 -9.94 -0.85
C GLY A 71 -6.40 -9.23 -1.47
N PHE A 72 -7.52 -9.94 -1.56
CA PHE A 72 -8.79 -9.44 -2.08
C PHE A 72 -9.85 -9.57 -1.00
N ALA A 73 -10.61 -8.50 -0.78
CA ALA A 73 -11.78 -8.55 0.09
C ALA A 73 -12.99 -9.07 -0.71
N PHE A 74 -13.61 -10.14 -0.23
CA PHE A 74 -14.85 -10.69 -0.78
C PHE A 74 -15.96 -10.62 0.25
N ASP A 75 -17.17 -10.29 -0.19
CA ASP A 75 -18.38 -10.43 0.61
C ASP A 75 -18.80 -11.91 0.62
N PRO A 76 -18.78 -12.60 1.78
CA PRO A 76 -19.07 -14.03 1.86
C PRO A 76 -20.51 -14.36 1.43
N ASP A 77 -21.46 -13.44 1.56
CA ASP A 77 -22.88 -13.65 1.24
C ASP A 77 -23.22 -13.33 -0.23
N ARG A 78 -22.30 -12.65 -0.93
CA ARG A 78 -22.38 -12.39 -2.38
C ARG A 78 -21.52 -13.30 -3.22
N VAL A 79 -20.83 -14.27 -2.62
CA VAL A 79 -20.15 -15.33 -3.39
C VAL A 79 -21.22 -16.24 -3.99
N ALA A 80 -21.77 -15.84 -5.13
CA ALA A 80 -22.12 -16.84 -6.14
C ALA A 80 -20.80 -17.54 -6.47
N LEU A 81 -20.62 -18.76 -5.97
CA LEU A 81 -19.53 -19.64 -6.39
C LEU A 81 -19.48 -19.58 -7.93
N PRO A 82 -18.32 -19.32 -8.55
CA PRO A 82 -18.22 -19.45 -9.99
C PRO A 82 -18.65 -20.87 -10.37
N LYS A 83 -19.55 -20.98 -11.36
CA LYS A 83 -19.72 -22.22 -12.12
C LYS A 83 -18.43 -22.54 -12.86
#